data_AF-A0A918EM94-F1
#
_entry.id   AF-A0A918EM94-F1
#
_cell.length_a   1.000
_cell.length_b   1.000
_cell.length_c   1.000
_cell.angle_alpha   90.00
_cell.angle_beta   90.00
_cell.angle_gamma   90.00
#
_symmetry.space_group_name_H-M   'P 1'
#
loop_
_entity.id
_entity.type
_entity.pdbx_description
1 polymer ?
#
loop_
_entity_poly.entity_id
_entity_poly.type
_entity_poly.pdbx_seq_one_letter_code
_entity_poly.pdbx_strand_id
1 'polypeptide(L)'
;MRPARFTDFVVDVVKNQPTTGRVRSLDEAGDSTHPYGIALTLQGSSRETRWQFTGQLPDGVKHEGFTDEPVHGTPVPAGPAPQAGDEPEAWLAAALALAECPEVANVERWSTRPDPGAQKGLTVTFHNGARIFARVL
;
A
#
# COMPACT_ATOMS: atom_id res chain seq x y z
N MET A 1 -10.96 -1.21 4.77
CA MET A 1 -9.90 -2.23 4.79
C MET A 1 -8.97 -2.03 5.97
N ARG A 2 -8.82 -3.05 6.82
CA ARG A 2 -7.84 -3.08 7.94
C ARG A 2 -6.42 -3.46 7.46
N PRO A 3 -5.35 -3.15 8.22
CA PRO A 3 -3.97 -3.41 7.83
C PRO A 3 -3.66 -4.86 7.41
N ALA A 4 -4.20 -5.86 8.12
CA ALA A 4 -4.00 -7.26 7.76
C ALA A 4 -4.55 -7.58 6.35
N ARG A 5 -5.81 -7.24 6.11
CA ARG A 5 -6.47 -7.42 4.80
C ARG A 5 -5.79 -6.61 3.70
N PHE A 6 -5.29 -5.42 4.05
CA PHE A 6 -4.50 -4.62 3.13
C PHE A 6 -3.15 -5.26 2.80
N THR A 7 -2.44 -5.85 3.77
CA THR A 7 -1.22 -6.62 3.49
C THR A 7 -1.48 -7.74 2.49
N ASP A 8 -2.52 -8.55 2.71
CA ASP A 8 -2.88 -9.65 1.81
C ASP A 8 -3.21 -9.13 0.41
N PHE A 9 -4.00 -8.06 0.33
CA PHE A 9 -4.33 -7.39 -0.93
C PHE A 9 -3.08 -6.88 -1.66
N VAL A 10 -2.16 -6.19 -0.98
CA VAL A 10 -0.95 -5.69 -1.63
C VAL A 10 -0.06 -6.84 -2.09
N VAL A 11 0.09 -7.91 -1.31
CA VAL A 11 0.83 -9.11 -1.75
C VAL A 11 0.21 -9.69 -3.03
N ASP A 12 -1.11 -9.81 -3.08
CA ASP A 12 -1.81 -10.32 -4.26
C ASP A 12 -1.66 -9.42 -5.50
N VAL A 13 -1.76 -8.10 -5.34
CA VAL A 13 -1.55 -7.14 -6.42
C VAL A 13 -0.12 -7.18 -6.92
N VAL A 14 0.84 -7.12 -6.00
CA VAL A 14 2.26 -6.94 -6.31
C VAL A 14 2.87 -8.20 -6.90
N LYS A 15 2.51 -9.40 -6.42
CA LYS A 15 3.06 -10.67 -6.94
C LYS A 15 2.69 -10.89 -8.43
N ASN A 16 1.61 -10.27 -8.89
CA ASN A 16 1.11 -10.40 -10.25
C ASN A 16 1.67 -9.31 -11.20
N GLN A 17 2.48 -8.37 -10.71
CA GLN A 17 3.11 -7.37 -11.57
C GLN A 17 4.30 -7.96 -12.33
N PRO A 18 4.43 -7.71 -13.65
CA PRO A 18 5.55 -8.22 -14.45
C PRO A 18 6.92 -7.75 -13.96
N THR A 19 6.98 -6.61 -13.25
CA THR A 19 8.22 -6.03 -12.75
C THR A 19 8.57 -6.47 -11.32
N THR A 20 7.77 -7.34 -10.70
CA THR A 20 8.05 -7.90 -9.37
C THR A 20 8.98 -9.11 -9.47
N GLY A 21 10.08 -9.08 -8.72
CA GLY A 21 10.96 -10.23 -8.56
C GLY A 21 10.54 -11.12 -7.38
N ARG A 22 10.31 -10.50 -6.21
CA ARG A 22 9.87 -11.19 -4.99
C ARG A 22 9.01 -10.25 -4.14
N VAL A 23 7.91 -10.77 -3.60
CA VAL A 23 7.12 -10.10 -2.57
C VAL A 23 6.75 -11.09 -1.47
N ARG A 24 6.81 -10.63 -0.21
CA ARG A 24 6.41 -11.36 1.00
C ARG A 24 5.82 -10.38 2.01
N SER A 25 5.03 -10.85 2.96
CA SER A 25 4.70 -10.05 4.14
C SER A 25 5.97 -9.72 4.94
N LEU A 26 5.92 -8.69 5.80
CA LEU A 26 7.04 -8.35 6.68
C LEU A 26 7.38 -9.48 7.67
N ASP A 27 6.36 -10.18 8.18
CA ASP A 27 6.53 -11.33 9.07
C ASP A 27 7.32 -12.47 8.39
N GLU A 28 6.92 -12.86 7.18
CA GLU A 28 7.65 -13.85 6.36
C GLU A 28 9.08 -13.39 5.97
N ALA A 29 9.34 -12.09 6.00
CA ALA A 29 10.66 -11.51 5.79
C ALA A 29 11.49 -11.38 7.09
N GLY A 30 10.95 -11.85 8.21
CA GLY A 30 11.60 -11.86 9.52
C GLY A 30 11.51 -10.53 10.28
N ASP A 31 10.62 -9.61 9.89
CA ASP A 31 10.35 -8.38 10.63
C ASP A 31 9.17 -8.56 11.58
N SER A 32 9.48 -8.88 12.83
CA SER A 32 8.51 -9.02 13.91
C SER A 32 8.19 -7.70 14.62
N THR A 33 8.83 -6.58 14.23
CA THR A 33 8.58 -5.27 14.84
C THR A 33 7.35 -4.61 14.22
N HIS A 34 7.12 -4.88 12.94
CA HIS A 34 6.06 -4.26 12.15
C HIS A 34 5.05 -5.34 11.72
N PRO A 35 3.90 -5.47 12.42
CA PRO A 35 2.99 -6.60 12.23
C PRO A 35 2.33 -6.64 10.83
N TYR A 36 2.32 -5.51 10.13
CA TYR A 36 1.67 -5.39 8.82
C TYR A 36 2.58 -4.66 7.85
N GLY A 37 2.70 -5.21 6.66
CA GLY A 37 3.58 -4.67 5.63
C GLY A 37 4.04 -5.71 4.63
N ILE A 38 4.86 -5.27 3.67
CA ILE A 38 5.51 -6.15 2.70
C ILE A 38 7.00 -5.87 2.58
N ALA A 39 7.76 -6.90 2.21
CA ALA A 39 9.10 -6.79 1.67
C ALA A 39 9.05 -7.06 0.16
N LEU A 40 9.53 -6.11 -0.65
CA LEU A 40 9.45 -6.13 -2.10
C LEU A 40 10.85 -6.02 -2.73
N THR A 41 11.13 -6.90 -3.68
CA THR A 41 12.28 -6.82 -4.58
C THR A 41 11.77 -6.79 -6.01
N LEU A 42 12.16 -5.77 -6.78
CA LEU A 42 11.81 -5.65 -8.20
C LEU A 42 12.70 -6.56 -9.06
N GLN A 43 12.18 -6.99 -10.21
CA GLN A 43 12.92 -7.80 -11.17
C GLN A 43 14.17 -7.04 -11.64
N GLY A 44 15.31 -7.71 -11.67
CA GLY A 44 16.59 -7.10 -12.05
C GLY A 44 17.24 -6.24 -10.96
N SER A 45 16.61 -6.08 -9.80
CA SER A 45 17.17 -5.40 -8.63
C SER A 45 17.60 -6.39 -7.55
N SER A 46 18.70 -6.10 -6.87
CA SER A 46 19.11 -6.81 -5.65
C SER A 46 18.61 -6.11 -4.38
N ARG A 47 17.99 -4.93 -4.50
CA ARG A 47 17.54 -4.12 -3.37
C ARG A 47 16.14 -4.55 -2.93
N GLU A 48 16.02 -4.97 -1.68
CA GLU A 48 14.74 -5.14 -1.00
C GLU A 48 14.28 -3.80 -0.41
N THR A 49 13.02 -3.43 -0.64
CA THR A 49 12.35 -2.31 0.03
C THR A 49 11.29 -2.86 0.95
N ARG A 50 11.29 -2.40 2.20
CA ARG A 50 10.32 -2.82 3.22
C ARG A 50 9.31 -1.71 3.46
N TRP A 51 8.05 -2.10 3.52
CA TRP A 51 6.91 -1.20 3.67
C TRP A 51 6.12 -1.59 4.90
N GLN A 52 6.05 -0.73 5.91
CA GLN A 52 5.16 -0.89 7.04
C GLN A 52 3.79 -0.28 6.72
N PHE A 53 2.71 -0.98 7.10
CA PHE A 53 1.34 -0.50 6.97
C PHE A 53 0.73 -0.19 8.35
N THR A 54 0.25 1.03 8.53
CA THR A 54 -0.48 1.46 9.74
C THR A 54 -1.87 1.93 9.36
N GLY A 55 -2.89 1.48 10.08
CA GLY A 55 -4.29 1.82 9.81
C GLY A 55 -4.82 2.94 10.69
N GLN A 56 -5.68 3.77 10.12
CA GLN A 56 -6.52 4.73 10.81
C GLN A 56 -7.98 4.44 10.48
N LEU A 57 -8.82 4.37 11.53
CA LEU A 57 -10.26 4.22 11.39
C LEU A 57 -10.89 5.48 10.78
N PRO A 58 -12.11 5.39 10.21
CA PRO A 58 -12.84 6.57 9.80
C PRO A 58 -13.01 7.55 10.97
N ASP A 59 -13.10 8.84 10.67
CA ASP A 59 -13.18 9.88 11.70
C ASP A 59 -14.38 9.66 12.63
N GLY A 60 -14.14 9.74 13.94
CA GLY A 60 -15.16 9.55 14.97
C GLY A 60 -15.49 8.08 15.31
N VAL A 61 -14.89 7.11 14.60
CA VAL A 61 -15.13 5.68 14.84
C VAL A 61 -14.17 5.14 15.88
N LYS A 62 -14.71 4.38 16.84
CA LYS A 62 -13.92 3.64 17.85
C LYS A 62 -13.60 2.24 17.36
N HIS A 63 -12.53 1.65 17.90
CA HIS A 63 -12.16 0.27 17.58
C HIS A 63 -13.22 -0.76 18.02
N GLU A 64 -13.91 -0.48 19.12
CA GLU A 64 -14.99 -1.31 19.63
C GLU A 64 -16.21 -1.23 18.70
N GLY A 65 -16.67 -2.38 18.20
CA GLY A 65 -17.83 -2.47 17.31
C GLY A 65 -17.57 -2.09 15.84
N PHE A 66 -16.35 -1.71 15.46
CA PHE A 66 -16.05 -1.44 14.04
C PHE A 66 -15.81 -2.73 13.25
N THR A 67 -16.74 -3.08 12.37
CA THR A 67 -16.59 -4.18 11.42
C THR A 67 -15.84 -3.70 10.17
N ASP A 68 -14.88 -4.47 9.66
CA ASP A 68 -14.19 -4.16 8.39
C ASP A 68 -15.03 -4.56 7.18
N GLU A 69 -16.21 -3.95 7.05
CA GLU A 69 -17.08 -4.17 5.89
C GLU A 69 -16.55 -3.39 4.68
N PRO A 70 -16.36 -4.05 3.52
CA PRO A 70 -15.99 -3.38 2.27
C PRO A 70 -17.06 -2.36 1.86
N VAL A 71 -16.62 -1.12 1.60
CA VAL A 71 -17.44 -0.12 0.93
C VAL A 71 -16.84 0.08 -0.45
N HIS A 72 -17.65 -0.16 -1.48
CA HIS A 72 -17.24 -0.06 -2.88
C HIS A 72 -17.65 1.29 -3.47
N GLY A 73 -16.80 1.83 -4.34
CA GLY A 73 -17.06 3.02 -5.15
C GLY A 73 -16.26 2.99 -6.44
N THR A 74 -16.15 4.13 -7.11
CA THR A 74 -15.26 4.27 -8.27
C THR A 74 -13.82 4.07 -7.82
N PRO A 75 -13.07 3.11 -8.42
CA PRO A 75 -11.65 2.97 -8.12
C PRO A 75 -10.85 4.22 -8.47
N VAL A 76 -9.67 4.36 -7.87
CA VAL A 76 -8.71 5.37 -8.32
C VAL A 76 -8.38 5.12 -9.81
N PRO A 77 -8.33 6.16 -10.67
CA PRO A 77 -8.02 5.97 -12.08
C PRO A 77 -6.67 5.30 -12.27
N ALA A 78 -6.62 4.27 -13.11
CA ALA A 78 -5.36 3.64 -13.47
C ALA A 78 -4.46 4.65 -14.21
N GLY A 79 -3.21 4.75 -13.75
CA GLY A 79 -2.15 5.50 -14.42
C GLY A 79 -1.30 4.59 -15.31
N PRO A 80 -0.09 5.05 -15.69
CA PRO A 80 0.91 4.18 -16.31
C PRO A 80 1.23 2.96 -15.43
N ALA A 81 1.48 1.81 -16.06
CA ALA A 81 1.88 0.61 -15.35
C ALA A 81 3.25 0.79 -14.66
N PRO A 82 3.48 0.17 -13.49
CA PRO A 82 4.72 0.32 -12.73
C PRO A 82 5.94 -0.30 -13.44
N GLN A 83 7.03 0.46 -13.53
CA GLN A 83 8.28 0.08 -14.22
C GLN A 83 9.37 -0.29 -13.22
N ALA A 84 10.21 -1.28 -13.53
CA ALA A 84 11.25 -1.76 -12.58
C ALA A 84 12.26 -0.68 -12.13
N GLY A 85 12.41 0.40 -12.90
CA GLY A 85 13.27 1.55 -12.57
C GLY A 85 12.58 2.68 -11.81
N ASP A 86 11.29 2.55 -11.49
CA ASP A 86 10.56 3.58 -10.75
C ASP A 86 11.06 3.67 -9.31
N GLU A 87 11.00 4.89 -8.75
CA GLU A 87 11.17 5.09 -7.32
C GLU A 87 10.17 4.22 -6.54
N PRO A 88 10.54 3.61 -5.40
CA PRO A 88 9.68 2.64 -4.71
C PRO A 88 8.26 3.16 -4.41
N GLU A 89 8.15 4.45 -4.06
CA GLU A 89 6.87 5.10 -3.80
C GLU A 89 6.02 5.29 -5.06
N ALA A 90 6.65 5.62 -6.19
CA ALA A 90 5.97 5.71 -7.48
C ALA A 90 5.49 4.34 -7.94
N TRP A 91 6.37 3.34 -7.83
CA TRP A 91 6.09 1.96 -8.21
C TRP A 91 4.88 1.40 -7.45
N LEU A 92 4.89 1.50 -6.11
CA LEU A 92 3.82 0.93 -5.31
C LEU A 92 2.50 1.67 -5.54
N ALA A 93 2.52 3.00 -5.67
CA ALA A 93 1.32 3.77 -5.99
C ALA A 93 0.72 3.37 -7.34
N ALA A 94 1.54 3.19 -8.37
CA ALA A 94 1.09 2.74 -9.68
C ALA A 94 0.53 1.31 -9.67
N ALA A 95 1.17 0.38 -8.94
CA ALA A 95 0.67 -0.98 -8.78
C ALA A 95 -0.72 -1.00 -8.11
N LEU A 96 -0.91 -0.19 -7.05
CA LEU A 96 -2.20 -0.10 -6.35
C LEU A 96 -3.30 0.55 -7.20
N ALA A 97 -2.94 1.57 -8.00
CA ALA A 97 -3.89 2.20 -8.92
C ALA A 97 -4.32 1.26 -10.05
N LEU A 98 -3.36 0.51 -10.62
CA LEU A 98 -3.62 -0.46 -11.68
C LEU A 98 -4.46 -1.66 -11.21
N ALA A 99 -4.49 -1.94 -9.91
CA ALA A 99 -5.34 -2.98 -9.34
C ALA A 99 -6.84 -2.64 -9.39
N GLU A 100 -7.20 -1.38 -9.65
CA GLU A 100 -8.58 -0.90 -9.75
C GLU A 100 -9.50 -1.39 -8.62
N CYS A 101 -8.95 -1.46 -7.39
CA CYS A 101 -9.68 -1.97 -6.25
C CYS A 101 -10.89 -1.06 -5.92
N PRO A 102 -12.12 -1.59 -5.89
CA PRO A 102 -13.32 -0.78 -5.69
C PRO A 102 -13.42 -0.19 -4.27
N GLU A 103 -12.63 -0.66 -3.31
CA GLU A 103 -12.58 -0.08 -1.96
C GLU A 103 -11.65 1.13 -1.86
N VAL A 104 -10.68 1.26 -2.77
CA VAL A 104 -9.68 2.33 -2.74
C VAL A 104 -10.22 3.56 -3.44
N ALA A 105 -10.41 4.63 -2.67
CA ALA A 105 -10.88 5.91 -3.18
C ALA A 105 -9.72 6.80 -3.67
N ASN A 106 -8.55 6.71 -3.02
CA ASN A 106 -7.39 7.52 -3.39
C ASN A 106 -6.08 6.85 -2.96
N VAL A 107 -5.01 7.10 -3.73
CA VAL A 107 -3.62 6.75 -3.41
C VAL A 107 -2.78 8.01 -3.56
N GLU A 108 -2.27 8.52 -2.44
CA GLU A 108 -1.48 9.76 -2.39
C GLU A 108 -0.03 9.46 -2.02
N ARG A 109 0.88 9.92 -2.86
CA ARG A 109 2.33 9.85 -2.65
C ARG A 109 2.81 10.98 -1.74
N TRP A 110 3.52 10.65 -0.66
CA TRP A 110 4.01 11.67 0.28
C TRP A 110 5.08 12.55 -0.36
N SER A 111 5.89 12.01 -1.28
CA SER A 111 6.94 12.74 -1.96
C SER A 111 6.42 13.80 -2.93
N THR A 112 5.13 13.75 -3.30
CA THR A 112 4.51 14.69 -4.25
C THR A 112 3.65 15.75 -3.56
N ARG A 113 3.64 15.79 -2.22
CA ARG A 113 2.93 16.81 -1.45
C ARG A 113 3.60 18.18 -1.61
N PRO A 114 2.86 19.30 -1.38
CA PRO A 114 3.42 20.65 -1.47
C PRO A 114 4.61 20.91 -0.53
N ASP A 115 4.62 20.26 0.64
CA ASP A 115 5.73 20.30 1.60
C ASP A 115 6.18 18.85 1.91
N PRO A 116 6.98 18.24 1.02
CA PRO A 116 7.34 16.84 1.15
C PRO A 116 8.39 16.69 2.26
N GLY A 117 8.04 15.94 3.29
CA GLY A 117 8.99 15.53 4.33
C GLY A 117 10.09 14.61 3.80
N ALA A 118 11.09 14.33 4.64
CA ALA A 118 12.17 13.38 4.30
C ALA A 118 11.67 11.94 4.14
N GLN A 119 10.54 11.60 4.78
CA GLN A 119 10.02 10.24 4.79
C GLN A 119 9.26 9.90 3.51
N LYS A 120 9.57 8.74 2.94
CA LYS A 120 8.90 8.19 1.76
C LYS A 120 7.75 7.28 2.16
N GLY A 121 6.65 7.39 1.43
CA GLY A 121 5.44 6.66 1.77
C GLY A 121 4.24 7.06 0.92
N LEU A 122 3.14 6.37 1.14
CA LEU A 122 1.86 6.69 0.54
C LEU A 122 0.74 6.60 1.57
N THR A 123 -0.31 7.39 1.34
CA THR A 123 -1.58 7.26 2.04
C THR A 123 -2.58 6.63 1.09
N VAL A 124 -3.18 5.51 1.49
CA VAL A 124 -4.34 4.93 0.81
C VAL A 124 -5.58 5.33 1.59
N THR A 125 -6.53 5.97 0.92
CA THR A 125 -7.84 6.30 1.50
C THR A 125 -8.89 5.38 0.91
N PHE A 126 -9.71 4.78 1.76
CA PHE A 126 -10.80 3.89 1.34
C PHE A 126 -12.13 4.64 1.29
N HIS A 127 -13.10 4.13 0.52
CA HIS A 127 -14.44 4.72 0.43
C HIS A 127 -15.21 4.73 1.76
N ASN A 128 -14.86 3.84 2.70
CA ASN A 128 -15.42 3.86 4.05
C ASN A 128 -14.80 4.93 4.97
N GLY A 129 -13.86 5.75 4.47
CA GLY A 129 -13.18 6.81 5.22
C GLY A 129 -11.96 6.35 6.02
N ALA A 130 -11.70 5.05 6.12
CA ALA A 130 -10.47 4.54 6.73
C ALA A 130 -9.25 4.91 5.87
N ARG A 131 -8.07 4.88 6.49
CA ARG A 131 -6.81 5.16 5.81
C ARG A 131 -5.75 4.13 6.17
N ILE A 132 -4.87 3.84 5.23
CA ILE A 132 -3.61 3.14 5.48
C ILE A 132 -2.46 4.07 5.14
N PHE A 133 -1.52 4.18 6.08
CA PHE A 133 -0.23 4.82 5.88
C PHE A 133 0.79 3.72 5.58
N ALA A 134 1.29 3.70 4.35
CA ALA A 134 2.34 2.81 3.92
C ALA A 134 3.67 3.56 3.88
N ARG A 135 4.62 3.13 4.69
CA ARG A 135 5.86 3.84 4.94
C ARG A 135 7.06 2.97 4.62
N VAL A 136 8.03 3.50 3.91
CA VAL A 136 9.32 2.81 3.70
C VAL A 136 10.10 2.76 5.01
N LEU A 137 10.67 1.59 5.33
CA LEU A 137 11.56 1.36 6.47
C LEU A 137 13.03 1.58 6.11
#